data_AF-A0A7X5QLY8-F1
#
_entry.id   AF-A0A7X5QLY8-F1
#
_cell.length_a   1.000
_cell.length_b   1.000
_cell.length_c   1.000
_cell.angle_alpha   90.00
_cell.angle_beta   90.00
_cell.angle_gamma   90.00
#
_symmetry.space_group_name_H-M   'P 1'
#
loop_
_entity.id
_entity.type
_entity.pdbx_description
1 polymer ?
#
loop_
_entity_poly.entity_id
_entity_poly.type
_entity_poly.pdbx_seq_one_letter_code
_entity_poly.pdbx_strand_id
1 'polypeptide(L)'
;MNPKNDFKAFSISDNANVVSQERYEESKDLLTGFPPNDVPTHKLNKVLRQASTISSVVADFIATQSGNDILDDGNIAKLTDQLNKALEQKITTNIPSASLTQKGVVQLTNVIGNSDTLVVTQKFVQEIINSLREYTREEIDNRIKTVNEIPVGAPIPWPLPYPPIGYLVCNGSAFNKLQYPRLAEAYPDGRLPDLRGEFIRGWDDNRGIDSDRELLSWQKGSLVAGDIVSAVAMLANVSGGSVSLWSIYGWDNMQSIEQYNALIAGYMPANFIKKENDVLPYCGITRPRNIAFNYIVRAA
;
A
#
# COMPACT_ATOMS: atom_id res chain seq x y z
N MET A 1 -60.93 -21.44 18.20
CA MET A 1 -62.28 -21.28 17.62
C MET A 1 -62.12 -20.43 16.37
N ASN A 2 -62.83 -20.74 15.28
CA ASN A 2 -62.78 -19.90 14.08
C ASN A 2 -63.53 -18.59 14.37
N PRO A 3 -62.94 -17.43 14.09
CA PRO A 3 -63.60 -16.13 14.31
C PRO A 3 -64.85 -16.01 13.44
N LYS A 4 -65.89 -15.40 13.99
CA LYS A 4 -67.20 -15.20 13.35
C LYS A 4 -67.16 -13.96 12.46
N ASN A 5 -67.65 -14.09 11.23
CA ASN A 5 -67.91 -12.96 10.33
C ASN A 5 -69.43 -12.79 10.15
N ASP A 6 -69.98 -11.62 10.45
CA ASP A 6 -71.41 -11.31 10.29
C ASP A 6 -71.77 -10.69 8.93
N PHE A 7 -70.78 -10.24 8.14
CA PHE A 7 -70.99 -9.75 6.77
C PHE A 7 -71.15 -10.95 5.83
N LYS A 8 -72.38 -11.23 5.38
CA LYS A 8 -72.71 -12.41 4.57
C LYS A 8 -72.88 -12.09 3.09
N ALA A 9 -72.37 -12.98 2.25
CA ALA A 9 -72.63 -12.95 0.82
C ALA A 9 -74.13 -13.26 0.55
N PHE A 10 -74.78 -12.42 -0.24
CA PHE A 10 -76.19 -12.54 -0.61
C PHE A 10 -76.37 -13.31 -1.92
N SER A 11 -77.40 -14.16 -2.02
CA SER A 11 -77.82 -14.83 -3.26
C SER A 11 -76.71 -15.63 -3.98
N ILE A 12 -75.93 -16.41 -3.24
CA ILE A 12 -74.81 -17.21 -3.76
C ILE A 12 -75.18 -18.60 -4.30
N SER A 13 -76.44 -19.03 -4.18
CA SER A 13 -76.87 -20.34 -4.67
C SER A 13 -76.98 -20.38 -6.20
N ASP A 14 -76.83 -21.58 -6.78
CA ASP A 14 -76.87 -21.79 -8.24
C ASP A 14 -78.19 -21.35 -8.89
N ASN A 15 -79.30 -21.41 -8.14
CA ASN A 15 -80.64 -21.01 -8.57
C ASN A 15 -81.09 -19.66 -7.98
N ALA A 16 -80.15 -18.81 -7.55
CA ALA A 16 -80.50 -17.51 -7.01
C ALA A 16 -81.20 -16.63 -8.06
N ASN A 17 -82.17 -15.82 -7.61
CA ASN A 17 -82.88 -14.86 -8.46
C ASN A 17 -81.98 -13.67 -8.84
N VAL A 18 -81.01 -13.92 -9.71
CA VAL A 18 -79.91 -13.01 -10.09
C VAL A 18 -79.69 -13.13 -11.60
N VAL A 19 -79.50 -12.00 -12.29
CA VAL A 19 -79.20 -12.02 -13.72
C VAL A 19 -77.85 -12.70 -14.02
N SER A 20 -77.73 -13.39 -15.17
CA SER A 20 -76.47 -14.02 -15.59
C SER A 20 -75.36 -12.98 -15.76
N GLN A 21 -74.10 -13.39 -15.65
CA GLN A 21 -72.96 -12.48 -15.80
C GLN A 21 -72.94 -11.82 -17.18
N GLU A 22 -73.13 -12.61 -18.24
CA GLU A 22 -73.17 -12.14 -19.63
C GLU A 22 -74.21 -11.03 -19.83
N ARG A 23 -75.47 -11.26 -19.41
CA ARG A 23 -76.55 -10.25 -19.52
C ARG A 23 -76.33 -9.02 -18.65
N TYR A 24 -75.59 -9.16 -17.55
CA TYR A 24 -75.25 -8.02 -16.68
C TYR A 24 -74.23 -7.11 -17.36
N GLU A 25 -73.17 -7.70 -17.93
CA GLU A 25 -72.09 -6.98 -18.63
C GLU A 25 -72.59 -6.24 -19.88
N GLU A 26 -73.61 -6.76 -20.55
CA GLU A 26 -74.25 -6.11 -21.71
C GLU A 26 -75.20 -4.96 -21.31
N SER A 27 -75.51 -4.80 -20.02
CA SER A 27 -76.48 -3.81 -19.55
C SER A 27 -75.90 -2.39 -19.55
N LYS A 28 -76.57 -1.45 -20.23
CA LYS A 28 -76.22 -0.02 -20.18
C LYS A 28 -76.32 0.58 -18.77
N ASP A 29 -77.16 -0.02 -17.92
CA ASP A 29 -77.36 0.37 -16.52
C ASP A 29 -76.05 0.30 -15.70
N LEU A 30 -75.03 -0.45 -16.16
CA LEU A 30 -73.70 -0.47 -15.51
C LEU A 30 -73.00 0.89 -15.53
N LEU A 31 -73.22 1.67 -16.59
CA LEU A 31 -72.59 2.98 -16.77
C LEU A 31 -73.43 4.11 -16.21
N THR A 32 -74.75 4.00 -16.35
CA THR A 32 -75.69 5.09 -16.05
C THR A 32 -76.51 4.89 -14.78
N GLY A 33 -76.38 3.73 -14.12
CA GLY A 33 -77.24 3.33 -13.00
C GLY A 33 -78.62 2.84 -13.44
N PHE A 34 -79.39 2.33 -12.49
CA PHE A 34 -80.77 1.89 -12.72
C PHE A 34 -81.73 3.07 -12.93
N PRO A 35 -82.79 2.91 -13.75
CA PRO A 35 -83.80 3.95 -13.94
C PRO A 35 -84.55 4.26 -12.63
N PRO A 36 -85.05 5.49 -12.43
CA PRO A 36 -85.65 5.94 -11.16
C PRO A 36 -86.87 5.15 -10.71
N ASN A 37 -87.63 4.61 -11.67
CA ASN A 37 -88.83 3.82 -11.42
C ASN A 37 -88.68 2.51 -12.20
N ASP A 38 -88.92 1.38 -11.53
CA ASP A 38 -88.99 0.04 -12.11
C ASP A 38 -87.64 -0.69 -12.33
N VAL A 39 -86.98 -1.08 -11.23
CA VAL A 39 -85.79 -1.93 -11.24
C VAL A 39 -86.18 -3.39 -11.03
N PRO A 40 -86.00 -4.28 -12.02
CA PRO A 40 -86.28 -5.69 -11.83
C PRO A 40 -85.45 -6.28 -10.68
N THR A 41 -86.09 -7.03 -9.77
CA THR A 41 -85.46 -7.57 -8.57
C THR A 41 -84.22 -8.41 -8.87
N HIS A 42 -84.21 -9.16 -9.98
CA HIS A 42 -83.06 -9.99 -10.37
C HIS A 42 -81.84 -9.18 -10.85
N LYS A 43 -82.05 -7.95 -11.35
CA LYS A 43 -80.97 -7.00 -11.64
C LYS A 43 -80.45 -6.34 -10.36
N LEU A 44 -81.36 -5.94 -9.46
CA LEU A 44 -80.98 -5.40 -8.16
C LEU A 44 -80.18 -6.42 -7.33
N ASN A 45 -80.65 -7.67 -7.29
CA ASN A 45 -79.99 -8.77 -6.60
C ASN A 45 -78.59 -9.06 -7.15
N LYS A 46 -78.32 -8.78 -8.44
CA LYS A 46 -76.97 -8.90 -9.01
C LYS A 46 -75.99 -7.93 -8.38
N VAL A 47 -76.39 -6.66 -8.26
CA VAL A 47 -75.59 -5.61 -7.61
C VAL A 47 -75.37 -5.95 -6.13
N LEU A 48 -76.44 -6.29 -5.42
CA LEU A 48 -76.38 -6.69 -4.01
C LEU A 48 -75.48 -7.92 -3.81
N ARG A 49 -75.58 -8.93 -4.69
CA ARG A 49 -74.71 -10.11 -4.66
C ARG A 49 -73.24 -9.73 -4.83
N GLN A 50 -72.89 -8.94 -5.85
CA GLN A 50 -71.49 -8.56 -6.08
C GLN A 50 -70.91 -7.76 -4.89
N ALA A 51 -71.66 -6.78 -4.38
CA ALA A 51 -71.23 -5.96 -3.25
C ALA A 51 -71.09 -6.79 -1.95
N SER A 52 -72.11 -7.57 -1.60
CA SER A 52 -72.10 -8.39 -0.37
C SER A 52 -71.06 -9.51 -0.43
N THR A 53 -70.77 -10.05 -1.61
CA THR A 53 -69.74 -11.08 -1.78
C THR A 53 -68.35 -10.51 -1.49
N ILE A 54 -68.00 -9.34 -2.05
CA ILE A 54 -66.73 -8.69 -1.74
C ILE A 54 -66.65 -8.29 -0.26
N SER A 55 -67.74 -7.75 0.30
CA SER A 55 -67.82 -7.41 1.73
C SER A 55 -67.57 -8.63 2.62
N SER A 56 -68.19 -9.77 2.31
CA SER A 56 -67.99 -11.04 3.04
C SER A 56 -66.55 -11.51 2.96
N VAL A 57 -65.92 -11.44 1.76
CA VAL A 57 -64.52 -11.85 1.57
C VAL A 57 -63.56 -10.97 2.36
N VAL A 58 -63.75 -9.65 2.34
CA VAL A 58 -62.90 -8.73 3.11
C VAL A 58 -63.10 -8.96 4.60
N ALA A 59 -64.34 -9.09 5.07
CA ALA A 59 -64.63 -9.36 6.48
C ALA A 59 -64.07 -10.71 6.94
N ASP A 60 -64.15 -11.76 6.12
CA ASP A 60 -63.51 -13.06 6.40
C ASP A 60 -61.98 -12.95 6.46
N PHE A 61 -61.36 -12.18 5.56
CA PHE A 61 -59.92 -11.90 5.61
C PHE A 61 -59.56 -11.22 6.93
N ILE A 62 -60.29 -10.17 7.31
CA ILE A 62 -60.06 -9.44 8.56
C ILE A 62 -60.25 -10.39 9.75
N ALA A 63 -61.33 -11.16 9.80
CA ALA A 63 -61.60 -12.12 10.87
C ALA A 63 -60.45 -13.11 11.03
N THR A 64 -60.06 -13.74 9.92
CA THR A 64 -59.05 -14.80 9.87
C THR A 64 -57.67 -14.28 10.27
N GLN A 65 -57.23 -13.15 9.72
CA GLN A 65 -55.90 -12.62 10.00
C GLN A 65 -55.86 -11.99 11.40
N SER A 66 -56.87 -11.18 11.78
CA SER A 66 -56.94 -10.48 13.09
C SER A 66 -57.17 -11.41 14.28
N GLY A 67 -57.74 -12.60 14.04
CA GLY A 67 -58.14 -13.59 15.03
C GLY A 67 -59.39 -13.22 15.82
N ASN A 68 -60.16 -12.23 15.38
CA ASN A 68 -61.30 -11.65 16.10
C ASN A 68 -62.59 -11.74 15.28
N ASP A 69 -63.74 -11.73 15.98
CA ASP A 69 -65.04 -11.63 15.33
C ASP A 69 -65.26 -10.26 14.67
N ILE A 70 -65.90 -10.29 13.50
CA ILE A 70 -66.26 -9.13 12.68
C ILE A 70 -67.78 -9.03 12.67
N LEU A 71 -68.31 -8.11 13.49
CA LEU A 71 -69.75 -7.95 13.74
C LEU A 71 -70.34 -6.85 12.85
N ASP A 72 -71.58 -7.03 12.42
CA ASP A 72 -72.36 -6.00 11.70
C ASP A 72 -73.15 -5.14 12.71
N ASP A 73 -72.43 -4.30 13.47
CA ASP A 73 -72.98 -3.43 14.52
C ASP A 73 -72.85 -1.93 14.19
N GLY A 74 -72.40 -1.60 12.98
CA GLY A 74 -72.17 -0.24 12.52
C GLY A 74 -70.91 0.44 13.08
N ASN A 75 -70.07 -0.27 13.84
CA ASN A 75 -68.87 0.30 14.43
C ASN A 75 -67.68 0.36 13.46
N ILE A 76 -67.63 1.42 12.65
CA ILE A 76 -66.59 1.64 11.63
C ILE A 76 -65.18 1.73 12.21
N ALA A 77 -65.03 2.34 13.39
CA ALA A 77 -63.73 2.51 14.04
C ALA A 77 -63.13 1.13 14.37
N LYS A 78 -63.91 0.26 15.01
CA LYS A 78 -63.50 -1.10 15.34
C LYS A 78 -63.12 -1.93 14.11
N LEU A 79 -63.90 -1.83 13.03
CA LEU A 79 -63.59 -2.51 11.77
C LEU A 79 -62.28 -2.03 11.14
N THR A 80 -62.01 -0.73 11.22
CA THR A 80 -60.77 -0.13 10.72
C THR A 80 -59.56 -0.64 11.49
N ASP A 81 -59.65 -0.69 12.82
CA ASP A 81 -58.58 -1.22 13.67
C ASP A 81 -58.33 -2.70 13.39
N GLN A 82 -59.39 -3.49 13.23
CA GLN A 82 -59.29 -4.90 12.89
C GLN A 82 -58.66 -5.11 11.51
N LEU A 83 -58.99 -4.28 10.51
CA LEU A 83 -58.38 -4.32 9.18
C LEU A 83 -56.88 -3.99 9.23
N ASN A 84 -56.49 -2.93 9.94
CA ASN A 84 -55.08 -2.58 10.11
C ASN A 84 -54.30 -3.73 10.76
N LYS A 85 -54.84 -4.30 11.83
CA LYS A 85 -54.25 -5.47 12.50
C LYS A 85 -54.11 -6.67 11.56
N ALA A 86 -55.15 -6.96 10.77
CA ALA A 86 -55.13 -8.02 9.78
C ALA A 86 -54.04 -7.81 8.71
N LEU A 87 -53.87 -6.58 8.23
CA LEU A 87 -52.82 -6.22 7.28
C LEU A 87 -51.42 -6.35 7.90
N GLU A 88 -51.23 -5.84 9.12
CA GLU A 88 -49.96 -5.94 9.85
C GLU A 88 -49.55 -7.40 10.09
N GLN A 89 -50.48 -8.24 10.55
CA GLN A 89 -50.20 -9.67 10.74
C GLN A 89 -49.90 -10.36 9.40
N LYS A 90 -50.62 -10.02 8.33
CA LYS A 90 -50.38 -10.58 7.00
C LYS A 90 -49.01 -10.20 6.46
N ILE A 91 -48.60 -8.94 6.63
CA ILE A 91 -47.29 -8.42 6.21
C ILE A 91 -46.17 -9.07 7.03
N THR A 92 -46.34 -9.14 8.35
CA THR A 92 -45.32 -9.68 9.27
C THR A 92 -45.09 -11.18 9.07
N THR A 93 -46.13 -11.95 8.76
CA THR A 93 -45.99 -13.40 8.49
C THR A 93 -45.33 -13.67 7.13
N ASN A 94 -45.55 -12.79 6.15
CA ASN A 94 -45.07 -12.98 4.77
C ASN A 94 -43.72 -12.33 4.47
N ILE A 95 -43.25 -11.40 5.29
CA ILE A 95 -41.92 -10.77 5.19
C ILE A 95 -41.16 -11.14 6.46
N PRO A 96 -40.34 -12.21 6.43
CA PRO A 96 -39.52 -12.56 7.59
C PRO A 96 -38.42 -11.49 7.83
N SER A 97 -37.57 -11.65 8.83
CA SER A 97 -36.39 -10.79 9.06
C SER A 97 -35.20 -11.33 8.27
N ALA A 98 -34.29 -10.48 7.77
CA ALA A 98 -33.25 -10.94 6.84
C ALA A 98 -32.03 -11.53 7.54
N SER A 99 -31.58 -12.64 7.00
CA SER A 99 -30.27 -13.27 7.12
C SER A 99 -29.99 -14.11 5.84
N LEU A 100 -28.79 -14.68 5.71
CA LEU A 100 -28.46 -15.63 4.64
C LEU A 100 -29.19 -16.99 4.77
N THR A 101 -29.88 -17.22 5.89
CA THR A 101 -30.64 -18.44 6.22
C THR A 101 -32.15 -18.17 6.43
N GLN A 102 -32.59 -16.91 6.46
CA GLN A 102 -33.98 -16.51 6.69
C GLN A 102 -34.26 -15.22 5.90
N LYS A 103 -35.17 -15.25 4.92
CA LYS A 103 -35.40 -14.10 4.01
C LYS A 103 -36.12 -12.94 4.71
N GLY A 104 -35.77 -11.67 4.48
CA GLY A 104 -36.45 -10.55 5.16
C GLY A 104 -35.84 -9.15 5.09
N VAL A 105 -36.08 -8.28 6.09
CA VAL A 105 -35.38 -6.98 6.32
C VAL A 105 -34.15 -7.16 7.21
N VAL A 106 -32.96 -6.72 6.74
CA VAL A 106 -31.67 -6.98 7.39
C VAL A 106 -31.36 -5.91 8.43
N GLN A 107 -30.92 -6.29 9.63
CA GLN A 107 -30.42 -5.33 10.63
C GLN A 107 -28.93 -5.03 10.40
N LEU A 108 -28.59 -3.73 10.41
CA LEU A 108 -27.23 -3.26 10.27
C LEU A 108 -26.52 -3.21 11.64
N THR A 109 -25.23 -3.55 11.67
CA THR A 109 -24.39 -3.49 12.88
C THR A 109 -23.12 -2.66 12.69
N ASN A 110 -22.70 -2.01 13.78
CA ASN A 110 -21.44 -1.31 13.94
C ASN A 110 -20.61 -1.84 15.13
N VAL A 111 -20.94 -3.04 15.63
CA VAL A 111 -20.22 -3.69 16.73
C VAL A 111 -19.56 -4.98 16.25
N ILE A 112 -18.38 -5.28 16.82
CA ILE A 112 -17.69 -6.55 16.57
C ILE A 112 -18.50 -7.68 17.20
N GLY A 113 -18.73 -8.76 16.46
CA GLY A 113 -19.43 -9.94 16.94
C GLY A 113 -19.36 -11.08 15.93
N ASN A 114 -20.02 -12.19 16.25
CA ASN A 114 -20.07 -13.42 15.45
C ASN A 114 -21.51 -13.75 15.03
N SER A 115 -22.32 -12.73 14.72
CA SER A 115 -23.73 -12.91 14.36
C SER A 115 -23.88 -13.38 12.92
N ASP A 116 -24.70 -14.41 12.71
CA ASP A 116 -25.12 -14.89 11.40
C ASP A 116 -26.37 -14.15 10.84
N THR A 117 -26.90 -13.19 11.60
CA THR A 117 -28.17 -12.49 11.31
C THR A 117 -28.02 -10.98 11.14
N LEU A 118 -26.83 -10.42 11.39
CA LEU A 118 -26.53 -8.99 11.25
C LEU A 118 -25.61 -8.73 10.05
N VAL A 119 -25.85 -7.62 9.33
CA VAL A 119 -24.97 -7.17 8.25
C VAL A 119 -24.13 -5.98 8.70
N VAL A 120 -22.84 -6.03 8.39
CA VAL A 120 -21.90 -4.97 8.73
C VAL A 120 -22.16 -3.68 7.92
N THR A 121 -22.09 -2.52 8.58
CA THR A 121 -22.14 -1.22 7.90
C THR A 121 -20.85 -0.93 7.13
N GLN A 122 -20.95 -0.18 6.01
CA GLN A 122 -19.78 0.27 5.25
C GLN A 122 -18.78 1.06 6.12
N LYS A 123 -19.28 1.91 7.03
CA LYS A 123 -18.43 2.67 7.96
C LYS A 123 -17.64 1.75 8.88
N PHE A 124 -18.27 0.69 9.41
CA PHE A 124 -17.60 -0.26 10.29
C PHE A 124 -16.57 -1.12 9.54
N VAL A 125 -16.84 -1.52 8.29
CA VAL A 125 -15.80 -2.12 7.42
C VAL A 125 -14.62 -1.17 7.25
N GLN A 126 -14.88 0.12 7.03
CA GLN A 126 -13.81 1.11 6.87
C GLN A 126 -12.97 1.29 8.14
N GLU A 127 -13.60 1.28 9.32
CA GLU A 127 -12.89 1.33 10.62
C GLU A 127 -12.00 0.09 10.83
N ILE A 128 -12.50 -1.12 10.52
CA ILE A 128 -11.69 -2.36 10.57
C ILE A 128 -10.53 -2.31 9.58
N ILE A 129 -10.77 -1.86 8.34
CA ILE A 129 -9.72 -1.69 7.34
C ILE A 129 -8.67 -0.68 7.84
N ASN A 130 -9.09 0.42 8.46
CA ASN A 130 -8.19 1.42 8.99
C ASN A 130 -7.38 0.91 10.19
N SER A 131 -7.98 0.10 11.09
CA SER A 131 -7.25 -0.50 12.21
C SER A 131 -6.27 -1.60 11.76
N LEU A 132 -6.58 -2.33 10.68
CA LEU A 132 -5.70 -3.34 10.10
C LEU A 132 -4.58 -2.75 9.23
N ARG A 133 -4.70 -1.47 8.82
CA ARG A 133 -3.59 -0.71 8.25
C ARG A 133 -2.64 -0.29 9.38
N GLU A 134 -2.06 -1.28 10.04
CA GLU A 134 -1.12 -1.09 11.14
C GLU A 134 0.22 -0.52 10.63
N TYR A 135 0.46 -0.57 9.31
CA TYR A 135 1.52 0.20 8.66
C TYR A 135 1.06 0.67 7.29
N THR A 136 1.10 1.98 7.06
CA THR A 136 1.02 2.53 5.71
C THR A 136 2.21 2.04 4.87
N ARG A 137 2.07 1.98 3.54
CA ARG A 137 3.23 1.70 2.66
C ARG A 137 4.40 2.64 2.97
N GLU A 138 4.09 3.89 3.30
CA GLU A 138 5.06 4.90 3.70
C GLU A 138 5.76 4.55 5.01
N GLU A 139 5.06 4.01 6.02
CA GLU A 139 5.68 3.51 7.25
C GLU A 139 6.50 2.23 7.03
N ILE A 140 6.06 1.34 6.13
CA ILE A 140 6.84 0.16 5.73
C ILE A 140 8.11 0.62 5.00
N ASP A 141 8.01 1.56 4.06
CA ASP A 141 9.15 2.13 3.34
C ASP A 141 10.09 2.87 4.30
N ASN A 142 9.57 3.61 5.28
CA ASN A 142 10.35 4.27 6.31
C ASN A 142 11.03 3.28 7.27
N ARG A 143 10.38 2.15 7.58
CA ARG A 143 10.96 1.06 8.38
C ARG A 143 12.03 0.29 7.60
N ILE A 144 11.81 0.03 6.30
CA ILE A 144 12.83 -0.55 5.41
C ILE A 144 14.03 0.39 5.32
N LYS A 145 13.80 1.70 5.19
CA LYS A 145 14.84 2.73 5.19
C LYS A 145 15.66 2.80 6.49
N THR A 146 15.12 2.31 7.61
CA THR A 146 15.82 2.32 8.91
C THR A 146 16.58 1.03 9.24
N VAL A 147 16.50 -0.02 8.41
CA VAL A 147 17.31 -1.24 8.60
C VAL A 147 18.67 -1.08 7.91
N ASN A 148 19.57 -0.33 8.55
CA ASN A 148 21.03 -0.36 8.34
C ASN A 148 21.54 -0.18 6.89
N GLU A 149 21.15 0.90 6.22
CA GLU A 149 21.72 1.23 4.90
C GLU A 149 23.08 1.93 5.06
N ILE A 150 24.17 1.21 4.75
CA ILE A 150 25.40 1.85 4.30
C ILE A 150 25.04 2.74 3.09
N PRO A 151 25.48 4.00 3.01
CA PRO A 151 25.11 4.89 1.90
C PRO A 151 25.37 4.23 0.55
N VAL A 152 24.37 4.28 -0.34
CA VAL A 152 24.51 3.75 -1.70
C VAL A 152 25.70 4.42 -2.39
N GLY A 153 26.62 3.60 -2.91
CA GLY A 153 27.86 4.05 -3.53
C GLY A 153 29.10 3.97 -2.64
N ALA A 154 28.95 3.78 -1.32
CA ALA A 154 30.09 3.55 -0.43
C ALA A 154 30.72 2.16 -0.69
N PRO A 155 32.04 2.07 -0.89
CA PRO A 155 32.74 0.78 -0.99
C PRO A 155 32.66 -0.02 0.30
N ILE A 156 32.39 -1.33 0.19
CA ILE A 156 32.28 -2.26 1.34
C ILE A 156 33.22 -3.44 1.09
N PRO A 157 34.12 -3.79 2.04
CA PRO A 157 34.95 -4.99 1.90
C PRO A 157 34.08 -6.25 1.99
N TRP A 158 34.28 -7.18 1.06
CA TRP A 158 33.52 -8.42 0.96
C TRP A 158 34.45 -9.65 0.92
N PRO A 159 34.22 -10.71 1.71
CA PRO A 159 35.19 -11.80 1.87
C PRO A 159 35.17 -12.84 0.75
N LEU A 160 34.20 -12.80 -0.17
CA LEU A 160 34.04 -13.79 -1.24
C LEU A 160 34.33 -13.17 -2.62
N PRO A 161 34.74 -13.98 -3.62
CA PRO A 161 35.06 -13.49 -4.96
C PRO A 161 33.86 -12.93 -5.73
N TYR A 162 32.62 -13.28 -5.33
CA TYR A 162 31.39 -12.82 -5.97
C TYR A 162 30.56 -11.99 -5.00
N PRO A 163 30.07 -10.81 -5.41
CA PRO A 163 29.21 -9.98 -4.57
C PRO A 163 27.83 -10.63 -4.39
N PRO A 164 27.11 -10.35 -3.29
CA PRO A 164 25.71 -10.72 -3.15
C PRO A 164 24.82 -10.05 -4.20
N ILE A 165 23.61 -10.57 -4.37
CA ILE A 165 22.59 -9.95 -5.22
C ILE A 165 22.37 -8.49 -4.78
N GLY A 166 22.36 -7.57 -5.75
CA GLY A 166 22.18 -6.13 -5.52
C GLY A 166 23.47 -5.34 -5.32
N TYR A 167 24.63 -5.99 -5.23
CA TYR A 167 25.94 -5.34 -5.11
C TYR A 167 26.74 -5.45 -6.41
N LEU A 168 27.52 -4.41 -6.71
CA LEU A 168 28.42 -4.36 -7.87
C LEU A 168 29.87 -4.32 -7.39
N VAL A 169 30.77 -4.94 -8.17
CA VAL A 169 32.21 -4.92 -7.87
C VAL A 169 32.81 -3.58 -8.34
N CYS A 170 33.56 -2.90 -7.47
CA CYS A 170 34.35 -1.71 -7.82
C CYS A 170 35.59 -2.09 -8.66
N ASN A 171 35.37 -2.44 -9.93
CA ASN A 171 36.39 -2.91 -10.87
C ASN A 171 36.51 -2.00 -12.10
N GLY A 172 36.08 -0.74 -12.00
CA GLY A 172 36.11 0.20 -13.12
C GLY A 172 34.94 0.07 -14.10
N SER A 173 34.01 -0.88 -13.93
CA SER A 173 32.93 -1.14 -14.89
C SER A 173 31.88 -0.02 -14.95
N ALA A 174 31.25 0.13 -16.11
CA ALA A 174 30.07 0.97 -16.27
C ALA A 174 28.82 0.29 -15.69
N PHE A 175 27.83 1.08 -15.27
CA PHE A 175 26.53 0.60 -14.80
C PHE A 175 25.37 1.36 -15.46
N ASN A 176 24.18 0.76 -15.45
CA ASN A 176 22.98 1.39 -15.99
C ASN A 176 22.38 2.39 -14.98
N LYS A 177 22.46 3.68 -15.30
CA LYS A 177 21.94 4.76 -14.45
C LYS A 177 20.42 4.76 -14.28
N LEU A 178 19.67 4.25 -15.26
CA LEU A 178 18.21 4.12 -15.15
C LEU A 178 17.82 2.99 -14.20
N GLN A 179 18.63 1.93 -14.15
CA GLN A 179 18.42 0.81 -13.24
C GLN A 179 18.89 1.13 -11.81
N TYR A 180 19.94 1.95 -11.67
CA TYR A 180 20.56 2.30 -10.38
C TYR A 180 20.64 3.83 -10.18
N PRO A 181 19.51 4.54 -10.03
CA PRO A 181 19.49 6.00 -9.96
C PRO A 181 20.23 6.56 -8.73
N ARG A 182 20.07 5.94 -7.55
CA ARG A 182 20.80 6.33 -6.32
C ARG A 182 22.32 6.13 -6.46
N LEU A 183 22.76 5.13 -7.22
CA LEU A 183 24.18 4.92 -7.51
C LEU A 183 24.70 5.96 -8.50
N ALA A 184 23.86 6.41 -9.44
CA ALA A 184 24.17 7.50 -10.36
C ALA A 184 24.29 8.86 -9.67
N GLU A 185 23.64 9.06 -8.52
CA GLU A 185 23.89 10.24 -7.68
C GLU A 185 25.31 10.22 -7.09
N ALA A 186 25.79 9.05 -6.66
CA ALA A 186 27.15 8.89 -6.12
C ALA A 186 28.23 8.87 -7.21
N TYR A 187 27.94 8.28 -8.38
CA TYR A 187 28.85 8.17 -9.53
C TYR A 187 28.16 8.69 -10.81
N PRO A 188 28.14 10.02 -11.05
CA PRO A 188 27.37 10.64 -12.14
C PRO A 188 27.83 10.25 -13.56
N ASP A 189 29.09 9.88 -13.71
CA ASP A 189 29.68 9.39 -14.95
C ASP A 189 29.17 7.98 -15.35
N GLY A 190 28.47 7.30 -14.43
CA GLY A 190 27.95 5.96 -14.66
C GLY A 190 29.02 4.88 -14.61
N ARG A 191 30.17 5.13 -13.96
CA ARG A 191 31.23 4.14 -13.77
C ARG A 191 31.61 4.01 -12.31
N LEU A 192 31.93 2.78 -11.92
CA LEU A 192 32.51 2.52 -10.61
C LEU A 192 34.01 2.80 -10.62
N PRO A 193 34.61 3.18 -9.48
CA PRO A 193 36.06 3.19 -9.33
C PRO A 193 36.63 1.78 -9.48
N ASP A 194 37.90 1.66 -9.87
CA ASP A 194 38.64 0.41 -9.80
C ASP A 194 39.46 0.37 -8.51
N LEU A 195 38.97 -0.37 -7.52
CA LEU A 195 39.60 -0.46 -6.19
C LEU A 195 40.49 -1.70 -6.04
N ARG A 196 40.69 -2.48 -7.11
CA ARG A 196 41.48 -3.71 -7.04
C ARG A 196 42.97 -3.38 -6.84
N GLY A 197 43.48 -3.72 -5.66
CA GLY A 197 44.88 -3.43 -5.30
C GLY A 197 45.15 -1.97 -4.99
N GLU A 198 44.10 -1.21 -4.62
CA GLU A 198 44.17 0.19 -4.21
C GLU A 198 43.77 0.33 -2.74
N PHE A 199 44.44 1.24 -2.02
CA PHE A 199 44.02 1.64 -0.68
C PHE A 199 43.05 2.82 -0.77
N ILE A 200 42.17 2.95 0.22
CA ILE A 200 41.34 4.14 0.36
C ILE A 200 42.07 5.14 1.26
N ARG A 201 42.17 6.38 0.81
CA ARG A 201 42.72 7.52 1.56
C ARG A 201 41.61 8.55 1.80
N GLY A 202 41.65 9.24 2.94
CA GLY A 202 40.74 10.36 3.21
C GLY A 202 41.05 11.56 2.31
N TRP A 203 40.02 12.16 1.72
CA TRP A 203 40.12 13.40 0.95
C TRP A 203 40.44 14.59 1.88
N ASP A 204 41.32 15.50 1.45
CA ASP A 204 41.81 16.61 2.28
C ASP A 204 40.74 17.68 2.54
N ASP A 205 39.85 17.92 1.58
CA ASP A 205 38.81 18.95 1.64
C ASP A 205 39.32 20.31 2.18
N ASN A 206 40.47 20.76 1.65
CA ASN A 206 41.14 22.00 2.03
C ASN A 206 41.66 22.07 3.48
N ARG A 207 41.85 20.93 4.16
CA ARG A 207 42.50 20.87 5.48
C ARG A 207 43.97 21.30 5.44
N GLY A 208 44.64 21.20 4.28
CA GLY A 208 46.02 21.64 4.09
C GLY A 208 47.08 20.54 4.17
N ILE A 209 46.67 19.27 4.29
CA ILE A 209 47.59 18.13 4.44
C ILE A 209 47.92 17.50 3.09
N ASP A 210 46.93 17.33 2.21
CA ASP A 210 47.07 16.82 0.84
C ASP A 210 46.23 17.68 -0.12
N SER A 211 46.54 18.98 -0.20
CA SER A 211 45.69 19.99 -0.87
C SER A 211 45.59 19.85 -2.39
N ASP A 212 46.56 19.19 -3.02
CA ASP A 212 46.53 18.92 -4.46
C ASP A 212 45.65 17.71 -4.82
N ARG A 213 44.92 17.15 -3.85
CA ARG A 213 44.15 15.91 -3.99
C ARG A 213 42.67 16.17 -4.25
N GLU A 214 42.22 15.76 -5.42
CA GLU A 214 40.79 15.75 -5.76
C GLU A 214 40.10 14.47 -5.27
N LEU A 215 38.80 14.55 -5.00
CA LEU A 215 37.97 13.41 -4.64
C LEU A 215 37.97 12.37 -5.79
N LEU A 216 38.07 11.09 -5.44
CA LEU A 216 38.20 9.94 -6.36
C LEU A 216 39.45 9.93 -7.24
N SER A 217 40.42 10.81 -7.00
CA SER A 217 41.68 10.80 -7.77
C SER A 217 42.62 9.69 -7.29
N TRP A 218 43.31 9.06 -8.24
CA TRP A 218 44.31 8.03 -7.99
C TRP A 218 45.69 8.62 -7.68
N GLN A 219 46.45 7.93 -6.83
CA GLN A 219 47.82 8.27 -6.50
C GLN A 219 48.73 7.04 -6.53
N LYS A 220 49.89 7.18 -7.18
CA LYS A 220 50.98 6.21 -7.10
C LYS A 220 51.54 6.10 -5.67
N GLY A 221 52.21 4.99 -5.38
CA GLY A 221 52.91 4.81 -4.13
C GLY A 221 54.17 5.68 -4.03
N SER A 222 54.66 5.89 -2.80
CA SER A 222 55.88 6.64 -2.56
C SER A 222 57.11 5.82 -2.92
N LEU A 223 57.93 6.30 -3.86
CA LEU A 223 59.23 5.76 -4.19
C LEU A 223 60.24 6.14 -3.11
N VAL A 224 61.00 5.20 -2.58
CA VAL A 224 62.10 5.47 -1.65
C VAL A 224 63.39 4.93 -2.27
N ALA A 225 64.47 5.73 -2.20
CA ALA A 225 65.81 5.29 -2.53
C ALA A 225 66.43 4.60 -1.31
N GLY A 226 67.11 3.48 -1.53
CA GLY A 226 67.79 2.72 -0.48
C GLY A 226 68.97 1.95 -1.04
N ASP A 227 69.94 1.60 -0.20
CA ASP A 227 71.06 0.75 -0.59
C ASP A 227 70.72 -0.72 -0.27
N ILE A 228 70.76 -1.60 -1.27
CA ILE A 228 70.60 -3.04 -1.06
C ILE A 228 71.85 -3.84 -1.43
N VAL A 229 72.96 -3.18 -1.75
CA VAL A 229 74.20 -3.86 -2.18
C VAL A 229 75.26 -3.71 -1.09
N SER A 230 75.47 -4.81 -0.37
CA SER A 230 76.40 -4.97 0.77
C SER A 230 77.88 -4.57 0.49
N ALA A 231 78.26 -4.32 -0.76
CA ALA A 231 79.67 -4.21 -1.17
C ALA A 231 80.20 -2.78 -1.34
N VAL A 232 79.36 -1.74 -1.36
CA VAL A 232 79.81 -0.35 -1.50
C VAL A 232 78.97 0.54 -0.61
N ALA A 233 79.57 1.21 0.37
CA ALA A 233 78.89 2.22 1.18
C ALA A 233 78.52 3.43 0.30
N MET A 234 77.41 3.32 -0.44
CA MET A 234 76.89 4.41 -1.26
C MET A 234 75.60 4.92 -0.64
N LEU A 235 75.61 6.18 -0.19
CA LEU A 235 74.37 6.90 0.05
C LEU A 235 73.71 7.12 -1.33
N ALA A 236 72.60 6.43 -1.60
CA ALA A 236 71.81 6.64 -2.79
C ALA A 236 71.26 8.08 -2.78
N ASN A 237 71.81 8.92 -3.66
CA ASN A 237 71.40 10.32 -3.77
C ASN A 237 70.24 10.46 -4.75
N VAL A 238 69.32 11.37 -4.41
CA VAL A 238 68.34 11.90 -5.35
C VAL A 238 68.76 13.32 -5.68
N SER A 239 69.36 13.52 -6.85
CA SER A 239 69.60 14.85 -7.42
C SER A 239 68.81 15.00 -8.70
N GLY A 240 67.92 15.99 -8.73
CA GLY A 240 67.14 16.38 -9.90
C GLY A 240 66.85 17.87 -9.82
N GLY A 241 67.11 18.58 -10.92
CA GLY A 241 66.94 20.03 -11.00
C GLY A 241 65.48 20.47 -10.98
N SER A 242 65.25 21.66 -10.42
CA SER A 242 64.11 22.60 -10.54
C SER A 242 62.65 22.10 -10.47
N VAL A 243 62.36 20.80 -10.35
CA VAL A 243 61.01 20.25 -10.18
C VAL A 243 60.88 19.68 -8.76
N SER A 244 59.75 19.94 -8.11
CA SER A 244 59.43 19.41 -6.79
C SER A 244 59.51 17.88 -6.78
N LEU A 245 60.65 17.33 -6.31
CA LEU A 245 60.93 15.90 -6.25
C LEU A 245 59.80 15.11 -5.56
N TRP A 246 59.07 15.75 -4.64
CA TRP A 246 57.91 15.20 -3.95
C TRP A 246 56.89 14.52 -4.87
N SER A 247 56.53 15.12 -6.01
CA SER A 247 55.53 14.54 -6.93
C SER A 247 56.06 13.33 -7.72
N ILE A 248 57.34 13.37 -8.11
CA ILE A 248 58.02 12.29 -8.83
C ILE A 248 58.18 11.08 -7.91
N TYR A 249 58.60 11.30 -6.66
CA TYR A 249 58.73 10.25 -5.66
C TYR A 249 57.41 9.90 -4.98
N GLY A 250 56.31 10.61 -5.27
CA GLY A 250 55.04 10.41 -4.59
C GLY A 250 55.14 10.60 -3.08
N TRP A 251 56.05 11.45 -2.60
CA TRP A 251 56.21 11.74 -1.18
C TRP A 251 55.13 12.70 -0.71
N ASP A 252 54.57 12.42 0.46
CA ASP A 252 53.68 13.36 1.13
C ASP A 252 54.52 14.52 1.69
N ASN A 253 53.94 15.72 1.75
CA ASN A 253 54.63 16.89 2.29
C ASN A 253 54.90 16.71 3.79
N MET A 254 56.15 16.83 4.20
CA MET A 254 56.53 16.78 5.62
C MET A 254 56.20 18.11 6.29
N GLN A 255 55.08 18.15 7.02
CA GLN A 255 54.54 19.37 7.63
C GLN A 255 55.35 19.90 8.83
N SER A 256 56.09 19.03 9.54
CA SER A 256 56.98 19.42 10.64
C SER A 256 58.10 18.43 10.83
N ILE A 257 59.34 18.93 10.92
CA ILE A 257 60.51 18.12 11.24
C ILE A 257 60.49 17.59 12.68
N GLU A 258 59.78 18.27 13.59
CA GLU A 258 59.67 17.89 15.00
C GLU A 258 58.80 16.63 15.21
N GLN A 259 57.89 16.35 14.28
CA GLN A 259 57.05 15.14 14.31
C GLN A 259 57.81 13.89 13.86
N TYR A 260 58.92 14.07 13.15
CA TYR A 260 59.74 13.00 12.61
C TYR A 260 61.17 13.16 13.16
N ASN A 261 61.42 12.64 14.36
CA ASN A 261 62.76 12.55 14.97
C ASN A 261 63.67 11.56 14.20
N ALA A 262 63.95 11.85 12.93
CA ALA A 262 64.77 11.03 12.05
C ALA A 262 66.15 11.69 11.85
N LEU A 263 67.17 10.84 11.70
CA LEU A 263 68.51 11.26 11.29
C LEU A 263 68.44 11.91 9.91
N ILE A 264 68.81 13.19 9.83
CA ILE A 264 69.01 13.90 8.56
C ILE A 264 70.28 13.33 7.91
N ALA A 265 70.14 12.63 6.79
CA ALA A 265 71.28 12.18 6.00
C ALA A 265 71.97 13.39 5.33
N GLY A 266 73.18 13.72 5.79
CA GLY A 266 74.01 14.79 5.25
C GLY A 266 74.77 14.41 3.98
N TYR A 267 75.10 15.43 3.18
CA TYR A 267 75.65 15.39 1.83
C TYR A 267 77.11 14.90 1.72
N MET A 268 77.41 14.05 0.74
CA MET A 268 78.74 13.93 0.11
C MET A 268 78.55 13.72 -1.41
N PRO A 269 79.44 14.23 -2.28
CA PRO A 269 79.21 14.19 -3.73
C PRO A 269 79.40 12.76 -4.28
N ALA A 270 78.37 12.24 -4.96
CA ALA A 270 78.47 11.04 -5.79
C ALA A 270 77.69 11.22 -7.10
N ASN A 271 78.34 10.92 -8.24
CA ASN A 271 77.88 11.21 -9.60
C ASN A 271 76.85 10.19 -10.14
N PHE A 272 75.87 9.76 -9.34
CA PHE A 272 74.88 8.76 -9.77
C PHE A 272 73.46 9.33 -9.73
N ILE A 273 72.80 9.41 -10.89
CA ILE A 273 71.45 9.98 -11.06
C ILE A 273 70.49 8.85 -11.42
N LYS A 274 69.45 8.63 -10.60
CA LYS A 274 68.34 7.73 -10.95
C LYS A 274 67.47 8.35 -12.06
N LYS A 275 67.15 7.58 -13.10
CA LYS A 275 66.08 7.91 -14.05
C LYS A 275 64.78 7.20 -13.66
N GLU A 276 63.64 7.81 -13.96
CA GLU A 276 62.28 7.40 -13.56
C GLU A 276 61.92 5.94 -13.92
N ASN A 277 62.62 5.33 -14.89
CA ASN A 277 62.28 4.03 -15.48
C ASN A 277 63.28 2.89 -15.19
N ASP A 278 64.34 3.12 -14.43
CA ASP A 278 65.30 2.04 -14.15
C ASP A 278 64.81 1.19 -12.96
N VAL A 279 64.55 -0.11 -13.20
CA VAL A 279 64.31 -1.13 -12.16
C VAL A 279 65.65 -1.50 -11.53
N LEU A 280 66.22 -0.58 -10.75
CA LEU A 280 67.49 -0.80 -10.08
C LEU A 280 67.27 -1.36 -8.67
N PRO A 281 68.23 -2.14 -8.15
CA PRO A 281 68.18 -2.67 -6.80
C PRO A 281 68.06 -1.57 -5.72
N TYR A 282 68.35 -0.31 -6.04
CA TYR A 282 68.48 0.78 -5.07
C TYR A 282 67.19 1.60 -4.81
N CYS A 283 66.01 1.09 -5.16
CA CYS A 283 64.75 1.78 -4.83
C CYS A 283 63.56 0.83 -4.64
N GLY A 284 62.61 1.23 -3.79
CA GLY A 284 61.38 0.49 -3.53
C GLY A 284 60.16 1.41 -3.35
N ILE A 285 58.99 0.81 -3.12
CA ILE A 285 57.75 1.52 -2.80
C ILE A 285 57.40 1.25 -1.34
N THR A 286 57.24 2.29 -0.53
CA THR A 286 56.96 2.14 0.92
C THR A 286 55.52 2.48 1.29
N ARG A 287 54.92 3.47 0.61
CA ARG A 287 53.51 3.80 0.77
C ARG A 287 52.69 3.19 -0.37
N PRO A 288 51.56 2.51 -0.10
CA PRO A 288 50.77 1.89 -1.16
C PRO A 288 50.06 2.92 -2.04
N ARG A 289 49.67 2.47 -3.23
CA ARG A 289 48.80 3.23 -4.16
C ARG A 289 47.41 3.39 -3.55
N ASN A 290 46.75 4.50 -3.86
CA ASN A 290 45.47 4.82 -3.23
C ASN A 290 44.55 5.67 -4.11
N ILE A 291 43.28 5.69 -3.74
CA ILE A 291 42.25 6.59 -4.28
C ILE A 291 41.63 7.38 -3.13
N ALA A 292 41.45 8.70 -3.34
CA ALA A 292 40.89 9.60 -2.32
C ALA A 292 39.35 9.46 -2.21
N PHE A 293 38.83 9.27 -1.00
CA PHE A 293 37.41 9.22 -0.69
C PHE A 293 37.07 10.14 0.47
N ASN A 294 35.83 10.63 0.48
CA ASN A 294 35.32 11.39 1.61
C ASN A 294 34.94 10.42 2.75
N TYR A 295 35.56 10.58 3.91
CA TYR A 295 35.23 9.81 5.10
C TYR A 295 34.07 10.47 5.83
N ILE A 296 32.90 9.88 5.64
CA ILE A 296 31.65 10.33 6.24
C ILE A 296 31.22 9.39 7.36
N VAL A 297 30.53 9.94 8.36
CA VAL A 297 29.87 9.18 9.41
C VAL A 297 28.36 9.45 9.34
N ARG A 298 27.56 8.40 9.51
CA ARG A 298 26.10 8.54 9.54
C ARG A 298 25.69 9.30 10.81
N ALA A 299 24.94 10.38 10.64
CA ALA A 299 24.54 11.24 11.77
C ALA A 299 23.29 10.75 12.51
N ALA A 300 22.36 10.04 11.84
CA ALA A 300 21.14 9.47 12.42
C ALA A 300 20.61 8.29 11.58
#